data_AF-A0A2W4PAE6-F1
#
_entry.id   AF-A0A2W4PAE6-F1
#
_cell.length_a   1.000
_cell.length_b   1.000
_cell.length_c   1.000
_cell.angle_alpha   90.00
_cell.angle_beta   90.00
_cell.angle_gamma   90.00
#
_symmetry.space_group_name_H-M   'P 1'
#
loop_
_entity.id
_entity.type
_entity.pdbx_description
1 polymer ?
#
loop_
_entity_poly.entity_id
_entity_poly.type
_entity_poly.pdbx_seq_one_letter_code
_entity_poly.pdbx_strand_id
1 'polypeptide(L)'
;MFPPGPLHRFVEGGGANLGFNGIAVALLARLNPMAVIPAALVLGALSAAGPTVQLFMDVPLDVLRIMEGTIMIVAVLPVLTRSRT
;
A
#
# COMPACT_ATOMS: atom_id res chain seq x y z
N MET A 1 -15.29 19.75 -35.36
CA MET A 1 -14.35 19.54 -34.23
C MET A 1 -15.19 19.14 -33.02
N PHE A 2 -15.39 17.85 -32.76
CA PHE A 2 -16.13 17.38 -31.59
C PHE A 2 -15.16 17.22 -30.41
N PRO A 3 -15.50 17.66 -29.18
CA PRO A 3 -14.67 17.35 -28.01
C PRO A 3 -14.70 15.84 -27.76
N PRO A 4 -13.57 15.19 -27.44
CA PRO A 4 -13.57 13.79 -27.02
C PRO A 4 -14.46 13.65 -25.78
N GLY A 5 -15.33 12.64 -25.79
CA GLY A 5 -16.20 12.33 -24.66
C GLY A 5 -15.40 12.13 -23.36
N PRO A 6 -16.03 12.27 -22.18
CA PRO A 6 -15.33 12.21 -20.91
C PRO A 6 -14.55 10.91 -20.82
N LEU A 7 -13.22 11.03 -20.79
CA LEU A 7 -12.31 9.91 -20.62
C LEU A 7 -12.67 9.31 -19.25
N HIS A 8 -13.32 8.15 -19.27
CA HIS A 8 -13.43 7.25 -18.13
C HIS A 8 -12.04 6.68 -17.83
N ARG A 9 -11.09 7.59 -17.54
CA ARG A 9 -9.87 7.26 -16.83
C ARG A 9 -10.39 6.91 -15.45
N PHE A 10 -10.66 5.62 -15.26
CA PHE A 10 -10.46 5.01 -13.96
C PHE A 10 -9.13 5.60 -13.47
N VAL A 11 -9.11 6.20 -12.29
CA VAL A 11 -7.85 6.66 -11.72
C VAL A 11 -6.99 5.39 -11.61
N GLU A 12 -6.15 5.15 -12.61
CA GLU A 12 -5.46 3.86 -12.85
C GLU A 12 -4.55 3.49 -11.68
N GLY A 13 -4.27 4.42 -10.77
CA GLY A 13 -3.50 4.20 -9.55
C GLY A 13 -4.30 4.15 -8.24
N GLY A 14 -5.61 4.42 -8.22
CA GLY A 14 -6.34 4.64 -6.96
C GLY A 14 -6.60 3.38 -6.15
N GLY A 15 -6.68 2.22 -6.82
CA GLY A 15 -7.06 0.96 -6.18
C GLY A 15 -6.28 -0.28 -6.61
N ALA A 16 -5.30 -0.14 -7.51
CA ALA A 16 -4.59 -1.28 -8.10
C ALA A 16 -3.92 -2.20 -7.03
N ASN A 17 -3.47 -1.63 -5.92
CA ASN A 17 -2.76 -2.35 -4.87
C ASN A 17 -3.63 -2.69 -3.64
N LEU A 18 -4.91 -2.28 -3.61
CA LEU A 18 -5.77 -2.47 -2.43
C LEU A 18 -5.99 -3.95 -2.08
N GLY A 19 -6.12 -4.83 -3.10
CA GLY A 19 -6.25 -6.27 -2.88
C GLY A 19 -4.99 -6.91 -2.28
N PHE A 20 -3.82 -6.56 -2.82
CA PHE A 20 -2.54 -7.05 -2.32
C PHE A 20 -2.24 -6.55 -0.90
N ASN A 21 -2.45 -5.25 -0.65
CA ASN A 21 -2.29 -4.66 0.68
C ASN A 21 -3.32 -5.22 1.68
N GLY A 22 -4.55 -5.50 1.23
CA GLY A 22 -5.58 -6.14 2.05
C GLY A 22 -5.18 -7.55 2.53
N ILE A 23 -4.55 -8.34 1.66
CA ILE A 23 -3.99 -9.66 2.03
C ILE A 23 -2.87 -9.48 3.05
N ALA A 24 -1.98 -8.51 2.84
CA ALA A 24 -0.89 -8.21 3.77
C ALA A 24 -1.42 -7.83 5.16
N VAL A 25 -2.44 -6.97 5.23
CA VAL A 25 -3.12 -6.59 6.48
C VAL A 25 -3.78 -7.79 7.14
N ALA A 26 -4.47 -8.65 6.38
CA ALA A 26 -5.14 -9.83 6.93
C ALA A 26 -4.14 -10.83 7.54
N LEU A 27 -2.99 -11.01 6.89
CA LEU A 27 -1.88 -11.82 7.41
C LEU A 27 -1.25 -11.17 8.65
N LEU A 28 -1.06 -9.86 8.64
CA LEU A 28 -0.57 -9.08 9.79
C LEU A 28 -1.50 -9.20 11.00
N ALA A 29 -2.81 -9.21 10.76
CA ALA A 29 -3.83 -9.34 11.79
C ALA A 29 -4.11 -10.79 12.22
N ARG A 30 -3.47 -11.80 11.64
CA ARG A 30 -3.70 -13.24 11.92
C ARG A 30 -5.16 -13.68 11.75
N LEU A 31 -5.88 -13.13 10.76
CA LEU A 31 -7.33 -13.36 10.58
C LEU A 31 -8.17 -12.99 11.83
N ASN A 32 -7.62 -12.24 12.80
CA ASN A 32 -8.36 -11.77 13.95
C ASN A 32 -8.97 -10.39 13.65
N PRO A 33 -10.30 -10.25 13.64
CA PRO A 33 -10.97 -9.01 13.25
C PRO A 33 -10.58 -7.80 14.10
N MET A 34 -10.22 -8.00 15.37
CA MET A 34 -9.81 -6.88 16.25
C MET A 34 -8.40 -6.37 15.93
N ALA A 35 -7.52 -7.25 15.44
CA ALA A 35 -6.14 -6.88 15.08
C ALA A 35 -6.04 -6.26 13.68
N VAL A 36 -7.08 -6.35 12.85
CA VAL A 36 -7.14 -5.75 11.51
C VAL A 36 -7.07 -4.23 11.57
N ILE A 37 -7.72 -3.61 12.55
CA ILE A 37 -7.79 -2.15 12.68
C ILE A 37 -6.40 -1.52 12.84
N PRO A 38 -5.58 -1.89 13.85
CA PRO A 38 -4.24 -1.31 13.99
C PRO A 38 -3.31 -1.71 12.84
N ALA A 39 -3.44 -2.93 12.30
CA ALA A 39 -2.65 -3.41 11.16
C ALA A 39 -2.91 -2.59 9.88
N ALA A 40 -4.18 -2.33 9.57
CA ALA A 40 -4.60 -1.53 8.42
C ALA A 40 -4.15 -0.07 8.54
N LEU A 41 -4.15 0.47 9.76
CA LEU A 41 -3.78 1.86 10.01
C LEU A 41 -2.29 2.09 9.77
N VAL A 42 -1.43 1.18 10.23
CA VAL A 42 0.02 1.23 9.97
C VAL A 42 0.31 1.09 8.48
N LEU A 43 -0.24 0.06 7.82
CA LEU A 43 0.01 -0.19 6.40
C LEU A 43 -0.56 0.92 5.50
N GLY A 44 -1.75 1.44 5.85
CA GLY A 44 -2.41 2.53 5.15
C GLY A 44 -1.67 3.86 5.27
N ALA A 45 -1.17 4.19 6.47
CA ALA A 45 -0.35 5.39 6.68
C ALA A 45 0.94 5.37 5.85
N LEU A 46 1.56 4.20 5.71
CA LEU A 46 2.76 4.01 4.89
C LEU A 46 2.45 4.12 3.38
N SER A 47 1.35 3.51 2.92
CA SER A 47 0.90 3.63 1.53
C SER A 47 0.58 5.09 1.16
N ALA A 48 -0.06 5.83 2.08
CA ALA A 48 -0.40 7.24 1.89
C ALA A 48 0.83 8.16 1.84
N ALA A 49 1.98 7.75 2.38
CA ALA A 49 3.20 8.55 2.36
C ALA A 49 3.83 8.65 0.94
N GLY A 50 3.53 7.72 0.03
CA GLY A 50 4.18 7.65 -1.29
C GLY A 50 3.95 8.87 -2.20
N PRO A 51 2.69 9.24 -2.50
CA PRO A 51 2.38 10.41 -3.32
C PRO A 51 2.90 11.72 -2.70
N THR A 52 2.88 11.83 -1.37
CA THR A 52 3.42 12.98 -0.66
C THR A 52 4.92 13.10 -0.87
N VAL A 53 5.67 11.99 -0.80
CA VAL A 53 7.13 12.01 -1.01
C VAL A 53 7.51 12.39 -2.44
N GLN A 54 6.75 11.97 -3.46
CA GLN A 54 7.00 12.38 -4.85
C GLN A 54 6.74 13.86 -5.12
N LEU A 55 5.82 14.48 -4.40
CA LEU A 55 5.51 15.91 -4.55
C LEU A 55 6.56 16.82 -3.90
N PHE A 56 7.23 16.34 -2.85
CA PHE A 56 8.19 17.14 -2.09
C PHE A 56 9.65 16.80 -2.39
N MET A 57 9.93 15.58 -2.88
CA MET A 57 11.26 15.16 -3.28
C MET A 57 11.19 14.78 -4.75
N ASP A 58 11.95 15.48 -5.60
CA ASP A 58 12.06 15.32 -7.06
C ASP A 58 12.71 13.97 -7.42
N VAL A 59 12.11 12.90 -6.91
CA VAL A 59 12.63 11.54 -6.86
C VAL A 59 11.84 10.70 -7.87
N PRO A 60 12.53 10.02 -8.81
CA PRO A 60 11.88 9.18 -9.81
C PRO A 60 10.98 8.10 -9.18
N LEU A 61 9.88 7.78 -9.88
CA LEU A 61 8.87 6.80 -9.45
C LEU A 61 9.45 5.43 -9.06
N ASP A 62 10.56 5.03 -9.70
CA ASP A 62 11.23 3.75 -9.46
C ASP A 62 11.76 3.62 -8.03
N VAL A 63 12.26 4.72 -7.44
CA VAL A 63 12.75 4.72 -6.06
C VAL A 63 11.58 4.52 -5.10
N LEU A 64 10.43 5.14 -5.37
CA LEU A 64 9.24 4.93 -4.55
C LEU A 64 8.79 3.46 -4.58
N ARG A 65 8.80 2.82 -5.75
CA ARG A 65 8.45 1.40 -5.89
C ARG A 65 9.36 0.48 -5.06
N ILE A 66 10.65 0.77 -5.01
CA ILE A 66 11.61 0.01 -4.19
C ILE A 66 11.36 0.25 -2.69
N MET A 67 11.05 1.50 -2.31
CA MET A 67 10.68 1.84 -0.94
C MET A 67 9.39 1.13 -0.50
N GLU A 68 8.36 1.13 -1.34
CA GLU A 68 7.10 0.43 -1.11
C GLU A 68 7.33 -1.08 -0.91
N GLY A 69 8.14 -1.70 -1.76
CA GLY A 69 8.53 -3.12 -1.62
C GLY A 69 9.33 -3.42 -0.34
N THR A 70 10.23 -2.51 0.05
CA THR A 70 11.01 -2.66 1.29
C THR A 70 10.12 -2.53 2.53
N ILE A 71 9.21 -1.56 2.53
CA ILE A 71 8.21 -1.38 3.58
C ILE A 71 7.33 -2.63 3.71
N MET A 72 6.91 -3.22 2.59
CA MET A 72 6.15 -4.46 2.59
C MET A 72 6.92 -5.61 3.26
N ILE A 73 8.21 -5.77 2.98
CA ILE A 73 9.06 -6.77 3.64
C ILE A 73 9.11 -6.54 5.15
N VAL A 74 9.29 -5.28 5.59
CA VAL A 74 9.32 -4.91 7.01
C VAL A 74 7.96 -5.14 7.68
N ALA A 75 6.85 -4.86 6.99
CA ALA A 75 5.50 -5.09 7.51
C ALA A 75 5.17 -6.57 7.70
N VAL A 76 5.70 -7.44 6.83
CA VAL A 76 5.53 -8.90 6.92
C VAL A 76 6.46 -9.54 7.96
N LEU A 77 7.61 -8.93 8.24
CA LEU A 77 8.59 -9.43 9.21
C LEU A 77 8.01 -9.77 10.61
N PRO A 78 7.22 -8.91 11.27
CA PRO A 78 6.60 -9.23 12.56
C PRO A 78 5.63 -10.42 12.47
N VAL A 79 4.94 -10.61 11.34
CA VAL A 79 4.07 -11.78 11.10
C VAL A 79 4.88 -13.06 11.10
N LEU A 80 6.03 -13.03 10.41
CA LEU A 80 6.88 -14.19 10.24
C LEU A 80 7.58 -14.59 11.55
N THR A 81 8.04 -13.61 12.34
CA THR A 81 8.81 -13.86 13.57
C THR A 81 8.07 -14.67 14.64
N ARG A 82 6.74 -14.78 14.56
CA ARG A 82 5.93 -15.46 15.58
C ARG A 82 5.33 -16.79 15.15
N SER A 83 5.52 -17.22 13.90
CA SER A 83 5.12 -18.57 13.45
C SER A 83 5.88 -19.71 14.16
N ARG A 84 6.84 -19.40 15.04
CA ARG A 84 7.66 -20.38 15.77
C ARG A 84 7.39 -20.47 17.29
N THR A 85 6.36 -19.82 17.81
CA THR A 85 5.93 -19.95 19.23
C THR A 85 4.42 -19.96 19.32
#